data_AF-A0A7C5TVW8-F1
#
_entry.id   AF-A0A7C5TVW8-F1
#
_cell.length_a   1.000
_cell.length_b   1.000
_cell.length_c   1.000
_cell.angle_alpha   90.00
_cell.angle_beta   90.00
_cell.angle_gamma   90.00
#
_symmetry.space_group_name_H-M   'P 1'
#
loop_
_entity.id
_entity.type
_entity.pdbx_description
1 polymer ?
#
loop_
_entity_poly.entity_id
_entity_poly.type
_entity_poly.pdbx_seq_one_letter_code
_entity_poly.pdbx_strand_id
1 'polypeptide(L)'
;MSGIQGVDTMTRHDRHELDRLQDAFSSEKWGEPGADCPDEETLWASAAGELPPEEDHAVVLHLAGCPRCAPIWRLAREMIVPGEEMTVVPLDAGRGTRPWQRPALLAAAAVVILGIGLGSILLHRGAPPSPPVYRQQTEKTRIVASPDTRQLPRTACRLRWSAGPEGTHYDLTVCGKDLSIVTVVKGLKRPEYVLPPERIPEPAGEILWRVTAHLPDGHTVTSRTFTSRIAE
;
A
#
# COMPACT_ATOMS: atom_id res chain seq x y z
N MET A 1 -22.92 -39.23 -18.58
CA MET A 1 -23.59 -38.68 -17.38
C MET A 1 -22.79 -39.14 -16.16
N SER A 2 -21.82 -38.34 -15.72
CA SER A 2 -21.02 -38.60 -14.50
C SER A 2 -21.32 -37.51 -13.50
N GLY A 3 -21.92 -37.89 -12.37
CA GLY A 3 -22.22 -37.00 -11.26
C GLY A 3 -20.98 -36.72 -10.41
N ILE A 4 -20.76 -35.47 -10.07
CA ILE A 4 -19.73 -35.04 -9.14
C ILE A 4 -20.23 -35.34 -7.72
N GLN A 5 -19.84 -36.49 -7.17
CA GLN A 5 -19.94 -36.80 -5.74
C GLN A 5 -18.65 -36.33 -5.06
N GLY A 6 -18.64 -35.11 -4.52
CA GLY A 6 -17.41 -34.57 -3.91
C GLY A 6 -17.60 -33.28 -3.12
N VAL A 7 -18.68 -33.14 -2.35
CA VAL A 7 -18.92 -31.93 -1.54
C VAL A 7 -19.22 -32.22 -0.05
N ASP A 8 -19.30 -33.48 0.41
CA ASP A 8 -19.89 -33.75 1.73
C ASP A 8 -18.96 -34.54 2.69
N THR A 9 -17.79 -33.97 2.99
CA THR A 9 -17.01 -34.34 4.18
C THR A 9 -16.52 -33.11 4.92
N MET A 10 -17.45 -32.22 5.27
CA MET A 10 -17.19 -31.24 6.33
C MET A 10 -17.39 -31.95 7.67
N THR A 11 -16.34 -32.06 8.47
CA THR A 11 -16.39 -32.84 9.70
C THR A 11 -17.30 -32.17 10.73
N ARG A 12 -17.80 -32.94 11.70
CA ARG A 12 -18.61 -32.39 12.80
C ARG A 12 -17.87 -31.31 13.59
N HIS A 13 -16.54 -31.38 13.61
CA HIS A 13 -15.68 -30.36 14.23
C HIS A 13 -15.72 -29.04 13.44
N ASP A 14 -15.57 -29.12 12.12
CA ASP A 14 -15.62 -27.94 11.24
C ASP A 14 -16.96 -27.21 11.32
N ARG A 15 -18.07 -27.95 11.40
CA ARG A 15 -19.40 -27.36 11.57
C ARG A 15 -19.52 -26.57 12.88
N HIS A 16 -19.03 -27.13 13.99
CA HIS A 16 -19.07 -26.46 15.28
C HIS A 16 -18.14 -25.22 15.34
N GLU A 17 -17.01 -25.26 14.62
CA GLU A 17 -16.14 -24.10 14.49
C GLU A 17 -16.79 -22.98 13.66
N LEU A 18 -17.45 -23.34 12.56
CA LEU A 18 -18.23 -22.39 11.74
C LEU A 18 -19.38 -21.77 12.52
N ASP A 19 -20.15 -22.57 13.28
CA ASP A 19 -21.24 -22.05 14.12
C ASP A 19 -20.68 -21.06 15.16
N ARG A 20 -19.55 -21.38 15.79
CA ARG A 20 -18.89 -20.48 16.75
C ARG A 20 -18.39 -19.19 16.11
N LEU A 21 -17.84 -19.27 14.89
CA LEU A 21 -17.40 -18.09 14.15
C LEU A 21 -18.60 -17.24 13.73
N GLN A 22 -19.66 -17.87 13.22
CA GLN A 22 -20.89 -17.19 12.82
C GLN A 22 -21.56 -16.51 14.02
N ASP A 23 -21.59 -17.16 15.18
CA ASP A 23 -22.05 -16.55 16.43
C ASP A 23 -21.15 -15.40 16.86
N ALA A 24 -19.82 -15.53 16.77
CA ALA A 24 -18.89 -14.45 17.08
C ALA A 24 -19.15 -13.23 16.19
N PHE A 25 -19.21 -13.43 14.86
CA PHE A 25 -19.48 -12.36 13.89
C PHE A 25 -20.90 -11.76 14.02
N SER A 26 -21.89 -12.55 14.43
CA SER A 26 -23.27 -12.07 14.63
C SER A 26 -23.47 -11.39 15.98
N SER A 27 -22.70 -11.79 16.99
CA SER A 27 -22.73 -11.22 18.34
C SER A 27 -21.98 -9.88 18.42
N GLU A 28 -20.96 -9.73 17.58
CA GLU A 28 -20.33 -8.44 17.31
C GLU A 28 -21.35 -7.63 16.52
N LYS A 29 -22.24 -6.93 17.22
CA LYS A 29 -23.17 -6.00 16.59
C LYS A 29 -22.33 -4.93 15.92
N TRP A 30 -22.13 -5.06 14.62
CA TRP A 30 -21.90 -3.94 13.72
C TRP A 30 -23.14 -3.07 13.91
N GLY A 31 -23.10 -2.15 14.88
CA GLY A 31 -24.27 -1.39 15.31
C GLY A 31 -24.88 -0.62 14.13
N GLU A 32 -25.91 0.18 14.35
CA GLU A 32 -26.24 1.21 13.35
C GLU A 32 -25.14 2.28 13.35
N PRO A 33 -24.84 2.93 12.21
CA PRO A 33 -23.93 4.07 12.21
C PRO A 33 -24.39 5.05 13.29
N GLY A 34 -23.47 5.50 14.14
CA GLY A 34 -23.81 6.56 15.09
C GLY A 34 -24.25 7.81 14.31
N ALA A 35 -25.05 8.68 14.94
CA ALA A 35 -25.51 9.92 14.30
C ALA A 35 -24.37 10.81 13.77
N ASP A 36 -23.15 10.65 14.33
CA ASP A 36 -21.94 11.39 13.96
C ASP A 36 -21.06 10.66 12.93
N CYS A 37 -21.49 9.49 12.42
CA CYS A 37 -20.77 8.80 11.34
C CYS A 37 -21.05 9.49 10.00
N PRO A 38 -20.02 9.77 9.18
CA PRO A 38 -20.23 10.16 7.80
C PRO A 38 -21.06 9.10 7.09
N ASP A 39 -21.94 9.53 6.20
CA ASP A 39 -22.65 8.61 5.32
C ASP A 39 -21.68 7.90 4.36
N GLU A 40 -22.17 6.83 3.75
CA GLU A 40 -21.38 6.01 2.85
C GLU A 40 -20.86 6.81 1.64
N GLU A 41 -21.69 7.63 1.02
CA GLU A 41 -21.33 8.44 -0.15
C GLU A 41 -20.16 9.40 0.17
N THR A 42 -20.18 10.01 1.34
CA THR A 42 -19.10 10.87 1.85
C THR A 42 -17.81 10.09 2.08
N LEU A 43 -17.90 8.86 2.61
CA LEU A 43 -16.71 7.99 2.77
C LEU A 43 -16.10 7.59 1.42
N TRP A 44 -16.92 7.27 0.42
CA TRP A 44 -16.46 6.96 -0.93
C TRP A 44 -15.85 8.18 -1.63
N ALA A 45 -16.49 9.34 -1.55
CA ALA A 45 -15.97 10.59 -2.11
C ALA A 45 -14.63 11.00 -1.47
N SER A 46 -14.50 10.85 -0.15
CA SER A 46 -13.22 11.04 0.56
C SER A 46 -12.16 10.07 0.06
N ALA A 47 -12.49 8.78 -0.06
CA ALA A 47 -11.56 7.76 -0.55
C ALA A 47 -11.10 8.02 -1.99
N ALA A 48 -11.97 8.61 -2.82
CA ALA A 48 -11.68 9.03 -4.20
C ALA A 48 -10.91 10.35 -4.31
N GLY A 49 -10.83 11.13 -3.21
CA GLY A 49 -10.24 12.46 -3.22
C GLY A 49 -11.12 13.52 -3.92
N GLU A 50 -12.43 13.30 -3.94
CA GLU A 50 -13.42 14.18 -4.60
C GLU A 50 -13.99 15.24 -3.65
N LEU A 51 -13.79 15.07 -2.33
CA LEU A 51 -14.26 16.05 -1.34
C LEU A 51 -13.39 17.31 -1.30
N PRO A 52 -14.00 18.49 -1.02
CA PRO A 52 -13.26 19.69 -0.65
C PRO A 52 -12.33 19.45 0.54
N PRO A 53 -11.16 20.10 0.64
CA PRO A 53 -10.17 19.83 1.69
C PRO A 53 -10.70 19.97 3.13
N GLU A 54 -11.65 20.88 3.36
CA GLU A 54 -12.24 21.09 4.69
C GLU A 54 -13.15 19.92 5.11
N GLU A 55 -13.91 19.37 4.16
CA GLU A 55 -14.81 18.23 4.38
C GLU A 55 -14.03 16.91 4.51
N ASP A 56 -13.02 16.71 3.65
CA ASP A 56 -12.13 15.54 3.74
C ASP A 56 -11.39 15.49 5.09
N HIS A 57 -10.92 16.65 5.58
CA HIS A 57 -10.28 16.72 6.89
C HIS A 57 -11.21 16.27 8.03
N ALA A 58 -12.50 16.63 7.98
CA ALA A 58 -13.48 16.20 8.96
C ALA A 58 -13.70 14.67 8.91
N VAL A 59 -13.76 14.09 7.71
CA VAL A 59 -13.84 12.64 7.51
C VAL A 59 -12.60 11.95 8.09
N VAL A 60 -11.39 12.39 7.73
CA VAL A 60 -10.13 11.81 8.22
C VAL A 60 -10.03 11.87 9.75
N LEU A 61 -10.44 12.98 10.37
CA LEU A 61 -10.45 13.12 11.81
C LEU A 61 -11.43 12.13 12.46
N HIS A 62 -12.61 11.93 11.86
CA HIS A 62 -13.56 10.90 12.31
C HIS A 62 -12.98 9.49 12.18
N LEU A 63 -12.32 9.16 11.05
CA LEU A 63 -11.71 7.85 10.81
C LEU A 63 -10.66 7.49 11.86
N ALA A 64 -9.94 8.47 12.41
CA ALA A 64 -8.97 8.25 13.48
C ALA A 64 -9.61 7.76 14.79
N GLY A 65 -10.87 8.11 15.04
CA GLY A 65 -11.62 7.73 16.25
C GLY A 65 -12.66 6.63 16.04
N CYS A 66 -13.01 6.31 14.79
CA CYS A 66 -14.12 5.40 14.48
C CYS A 66 -13.63 4.11 13.80
N PRO A 67 -13.49 2.99 14.56
CA PRO A 67 -12.99 1.72 14.02
C PRO A 67 -13.92 1.08 12.99
N ARG A 68 -15.17 1.55 12.88
CA ARG A 68 -16.14 1.08 11.89
C ARG A 68 -15.94 1.74 10.52
N CYS A 69 -15.77 3.06 10.49
CA CYS A 69 -15.66 3.81 9.23
C CYS A 69 -14.28 3.60 8.58
N ALA A 70 -13.23 3.41 9.39
CA ALA A 70 -11.87 3.18 8.93
C ALA A 70 -11.69 2.01 7.93
N PRO A 71 -12.20 0.78 8.18
CA PRO A 71 -12.08 -0.33 7.23
C PRO A 71 -12.90 -0.10 5.96
N ILE A 72 -14.08 0.53 6.04
CA ILE A 72 -14.92 0.85 4.88
C ILE A 72 -14.18 1.81 3.94
N TRP A 73 -13.64 2.90 4.49
CA TRP A 73 -12.86 3.87 3.72
C TRP A 73 -11.60 3.25 3.11
N ARG A 74 -10.89 2.37 3.84
CA ARG A 74 -9.70 1.68 3.31
C ARG A 74 -10.07 0.78 2.14
N LEU A 75 -11.15 0.01 2.26
CA LEU A 75 -11.65 -0.84 1.18
C LEU A 75 -12.05 0.01 -0.03
N ALA A 76 -12.78 1.11 0.18
CA ALA A 76 -13.14 2.05 -0.88
C ALA A 76 -11.89 2.54 -1.62
N ARG A 77 -10.85 2.96 -0.88
CA ARG A 77 -9.58 3.41 -1.47
C ARG A 77 -8.88 2.32 -2.26
N GLU A 78 -8.88 1.08 -1.78
CA GLU A 78 -8.31 -0.07 -2.51
C GLU A 78 -9.08 -0.39 -3.79
N MET A 79 -10.41 -0.23 -3.79
CA MET A 79 -11.27 -0.44 -4.96
C MET A 79 -11.17 0.69 -5.98
N ILE A 80 -10.97 1.93 -5.51
CA ILE A 80 -10.86 3.11 -6.38
C ILE A 80 -9.54 3.13 -7.13
N VAL A 81 -8.48 2.47 -6.64
CA VAL A 81 -7.21 2.34 -7.37
C VAL A 81 -7.48 1.54 -8.66
N PRO A 82 -7.59 2.20 -9.83
CA PRO A 82 -7.75 1.48 -11.07
C PRO A 82 -6.39 0.88 -11.41
N GLY A 83 -6.35 -0.38 -11.81
CA GLY A 83 -5.19 -0.87 -12.55
C GLY A 83 -5.10 -0.08 -13.86
N GLU A 84 -4.08 0.79 -13.98
CA GLU A 84 -3.84 1.69 -15.14
C GLU A 84 -4.94 2.76 -15.31
N GLU A 85 -4.67 4.05 -15.42
CA GLU A 85 -3.84 4.72 -16.43
C GLU A 85 -3.39 6.07 -15.83
N MET A 86 -2.08 6.26 -15.68
CA MET A 86 -1.53 7.50 -15.11
C MET A 86 -1.56 8.59 -16.18
N THR A 87 -2.70 9.27 -16.31
CA THR A 87 -2.79 10.53 -17.04
C THR A 87 -2.01 11.59 -16.25
N VAL A 88 -0.80 11.86 -16.71
CA VAL A 88 0.01 13.00 -16.26
C VAL A 88 -0.80 14.26 -16.59
N VAL A 89 -1.39 14.88 -15.58
CA VAL A 89 -1.91 16.24 -15.71
C VAL A 89 -0.70 17.15 -15.90
N PRO A 90 -0.58 17.88 -17.02
CA PRO A 90 0.47 18.87 -17.19
C PRO A 90 0.26 19.95 -16.13
N LEU A 91 1.28 20.17 -15.29
CA LEU A 91 1.42 21.38 -14.49
C LEU A 91 1.78 22.54 -15.42
N ASP A 92 0.88 22.91 -16.34
CA ASP A 92 0.99 24.14 -17.09
C ASP A 92 0.52 25.31 -16.23
N ALA A 93 1.51 25.94 -15.61
CA ALA A 93 1.69 27.38 -15.46
C ALA A 93 0.49 28.28 -15.82
N GLY A 94 -0.55 28.28 -14.99
CA GLY A 94 -1.52 29.35 -14.90
C GLY A 94 -0.94 30.56 -14.15
N ARG A 95 -0.13 31.37 -14.85
CA ARG A 95 0.35 32.69 -14.41
C ARG A 95 -0.85 33.64 -14.26
N GLY A 96 -1.51 33.62 -13.10
CA GLY A 96 -2.49 34.61 -12.68
C GLY A 96 -1.85 35.70 -11.83
N THR A 97 -1.41 36.79 -12.45
CA THR A 97 -0.97 38.00 -11.74
C THR A 97 -2.18 38.66 -11.07
N ARG A 98 -2.34 38.48 -9.74
CA ARG A 98 -3.26 39.28 -8.93
C ARG A 98 -2.47 40.38 -8.20
N PRO A 99 -2.70 41.67 -8.50
CA PRO A 99 -2.02 42.75 -7.81
C PRO A 99 -2.67 43.00 -6.44
N TRP A 100 -1.81 43.10 -5.43
CA TRP A 100 -1.82 44.04 -4.30
C TRP A 100 -3.18 44.63 -3.89
N GLN A 101 -3.64 44.32 -2.66
CA GLN A 101 -4.07 45.29 -1.63
C GLN A 101 -4.72 44.63 -0.41
N ARG A 102 -3.96 44.50 0.68
CA ARG A 102 -4.16 45.15 2.00
C ARG A 102 -3.46 44.36 3.13
N PRO A 103 -2.57 45.00 3.91
CA PRO A 103 -2.01 44.43 5.12
C PRO A 103 -2.86 44.85 6.32
N ALA A 104 -3.61 43.92 6.91
CA ALA A 104 -4.12 44.04 8.28
C ALA A 104 -4.72 42.69 8.66
N LEU A 105 -3.97 41.88 9.40
CA LEU A 105 -4.42 40.92 10.44
C LEU A 105 -3.24 40.02 10.85
N LEU A 106 -2.12 40.65 11.21
CA LEU A 106 -1.05 40.01 11.98
C LEU A 106 -1.17 40.50 13.43
N ALA A 107 -2.15 39.99 14.17
CA ALA A 107 -2.23 40.17 15.63
C ALA A 107 -3.07 39.11 16.36
N ALA A 108 -3.39 37.96 15.75
CA ALA A 108 -4.22 36.92 16.39
C ALA A 108 -3.63 35.50 16.34
N ALA A 109 -2.37 35.33 15.91
CA ALA A 109 -1.75 34.00 15.76
C ALA A 109 -0.90 33.56 16.98
N ALA A 110 -0.52 34.47 17.88
CA ALA A 110 0.39 34.13 18.98
C ALA A 110 -0.29 33.45 20.19
N VAL A 111 -1.59 33.64 20.41
CA VAL A 111 -2.31 33.07 21.57
C VAL A 111 -2.74 31.63 21.33
N VAL A 112 -3.05 31.25 20.09
CA VAL A 112 -3.51 29.90 19.74
C VAL A 112 -2.38 28.86 19.83
N ILE A 113 -1.15 29.24 19.44
CA ILE A 113 0.01 28.34 19.50
C ILE A 113 0.40 28.01 20.96
N LEU A 114 0.25 28.98 21.89
CA LEU A 114 0.54 28.74 23.31
C LEU A 114 -0.52 27.88 24.01
N GLY A 115 -1.79 28.00 23.61
CA GLY A 115 -2.89 27.18 24.16
C GLY A 115 -2.79 25.69 23.80
N ILE A 116 -2.43 25.39 22.55
CA ILE A 116 -2.27 24.00 22.07
C ILE A 116 -1.04 23.34 22.70
N GLY A 117 0.05 24.09 22.92
CA GLY A 117 1.27 23.59 23.56
C GLY A 117 1.08 23.22 25.04
N LEU A 118 0.38 24.04 25.82
CA LEU A 118 0.16 23.76 27.25
C LEU A 118 -0.87 22.64 27.50
N GLY A 119 -1.91 22.55 26.67
CA GLY A 119 -2.94 21.50 26.80
C GLY A 119 -2.40 20.09 26.58
N SER A 120 -1.53 19.92 25.56
CA SER A 120 -0.89 18.63 25.25
C SER A 120 0.02 18.13 26.37
N ILE A 121 0.80 19.02 26.99
CA ILE A 121 1.75 18.67 28.06
C ILE A 121 1.04 18.27 29.37
N LEU A 122 -0.16 18.80 29.64
CA LEU A 122 -0.92 18.46 30.84
C LEU A 122 -1.73 17.16 30.69
N LEU A 123 -2.21 16.84 29.49
CA LEU A 123 -3.01 15.64 29.22
C LEU A 123 -2.17 14.36 29.00
N HIS A 124 -0.89 14.46 28.63
CA HIS A 124 -0.02 13.29 28.35
C HIS A 124 0.85 12.81 29.53
N ARG A 125 0.62 13.30 30.76
CA ARG A 125 1.43 12.92 31.94
C ARG A 125 1.07 11.58 32.60
N GLY A 126 0.18 10.77 32.02
CA GLY A 126 -0.41 9.60 32.68
C GLY A 126 0.04 8.21 32.23
N ALA A 127 0.74 8.05 31.11
CA ALA A 127 1.10 6.72 30.60
C ALA A 127 2.62 6.54 30.53
N PRO A 128 3.23 5.61 31.29
CA PRO A 128 4.62 5.25 31.05
C PRO A 128 4.74 4.73 29.61
N PRO A 129 5.73 5.20 28.82
CA PRO A 129 5.92 4.70 27.48
C PRO A 129 6.19 3.20 27.58
N SER A 130 5.26 2.40 27.05
CA SER A 130 5.55 0.99 26.82
C SER A 130 6.79 0.95 25.93
N PRO A 131 7.83 0.18 26.27
CA PRO A 131 9.03 0.12 25.46
C PRO A 131 8.61 -0.27 24.04
N PRO A 132 9.08 0.45 23.00
CA PRO A 132 8.73 0.11 21.63
C PRO A 132 9.09 -1.35 21.38
N VAL A 133 8.08 -2.17 21.07
CA VAL A 133 8.28 -3.55 20.63
C VAL A 133 8.84 -3.46 19.21
N TYR A 134 10.15 -3.35 19.09
CA TYR A 134 10.83 -3.48 17.81
C TYR A 134 10.67 -4.93 17.35
N ARG A 135 9.88 -5.13 16.30
CA ARG A 135 9.78 -6.41 15.59
C ARG A 135 11.17 -6.66 14.96
N GLN A 136 12.04 -7.32 15.70
CA GLN A 136 13.38 -7.67 15.22
C GLN A 136 13.22 -8.74 14.14
N GLN A 137 13.16 -8.29 12.88
CA GLN A 137 13.13 -9.15 11.72
C GLN A 137 14.45 -9.94 11.71
N THR A 138 14.40 -11.17 12.18
CA THR A 138 15.57 -12.05 12.20
C THR A 138 15.87 -12.36 10.73
N GLU A 139 16.91 -11.70 10.17
CA GLU A 139 17.33 -11.77 8.76
C GLU A 139 17.79 -13.18 8.32
N LYS A 140 16.94 -14.20 8.43
CA LYS A 140 17.31 -15.55 7.98
C LYS A 140 17.24 -15.71 6.46
N THR A 141 16.46 -14.87 5.77
CA THR A 141 16.29 -14.99 4.32
C THR A 141 16.51 -13.63 3.68
N ARG A 142 17.60 -13.48 2.93
CA ARG A 142 17.93 -12.28 2.17
C ARG A 142 17.91 -12.60 0.68
N ILE A 143 17.18 -11.81 -0.09
CA ILE A 143 17.19 -11.91 -1.56
C ILE A 143 18.39 -11.14 -2.10
N VAL A 144 19.20 -11.81 -2.92
CA VAL A 144 20.41 -11.24 -3.55
C VAL A 144 20.32 -11.39 -5.06
N ALA A 145 20.53 -10.30 -5.80
CA ALA A 145 20.66 -10.34 -7.24
C ALA A 145 21.93 -11.10 -7.66
N SER A 146 21.79 -11.90 -8.71
CA SER A 146 22.92 -12.65 -9.26
C SER A 146 23.93 -11.69 -9.94
N PRO A 147 25.25 -11.94 -9.87
CA PRO A 147 26.24 -11.02 -10.43
C PRO A 147 26.12 -10.78 -11.94
N ASP A 148 25.59 -11.77 -12.68
CA ASP A 148 25.33 -11.71 -14.12
C ASP A 148 24.23 -10.69 -14.49
N THR A 149 23.45 -10.19 -13.52
CA THR A 149 22.40 -9.19 -13.79
C THR A 149 22.92 -7.76 -13.81
N ARG A 150 24.22 -7.49 -13.61
CA ARG A 150 24.75 -6.10 -13.58
C ARG A 150 24.76 -5.45 -14.96
N GLN A 151 25.07 -6.23 -15.99
CA GLN A 151 25.05 -5.82 -17.40
C GLN A 151 24.29 -6.87 -18.19
N LEU A 152 23.24 -6.45 -18.89
CA LEU A 152 22.33 -7.33 -19.59
C LEU A 152 22.21 -6.90 -21.05
N PRO A 153 22.27 -7.82 -22.02
CA PRO A 153 21.98 -7.49 -23.41
C PRO A 153 20.49 -7.20 -23.59
N ARG A 154 20.14 -6.21 -24.41
CA ARG A 154 18.73 -5.85 -24.72
C ARG A 154 17.93 -7.06 -25.22
N THR A 155 18.54 -7.91 -26.04
CA THR A 155 17.91 -9.10 -26.64
C THR A 155 17.69 -10.27 -25.69
N ALA A 156 18.37 -10.29 -24.53
CA ALA A 156 18.29 -11.39 -23.56
C ALA A 156 18.39 -10.87 -22.11
N CYS A 157 17.59 -9.84 -21.80
CA CYS A 157 17.58 -9.20 -20.48
C CYS A 157 16.96 -10.12 -19.41
N ARG A 158 17.80 -10.97 -18.80
CA ARG A 158 17.40 -11.94 -17.78
C ARG A 158 17.76 -11.46 -16.39
N LEU A 159 16.74 -11.20 -15.57
CA LEU A 159 16.88 -10.86 -14.16
C LEU A 159 16.87 -12.17 -13.34
N ARG A 160 17.83 -12.32 -12.44
CA ARG A 160 18.01 -13.52 -11.60
C ARG A 160 18.35 -13.13 -10.17
N TRP A 161 17.80 -13.86 -9.21
CA TRP A 161 18.03 -13.65 -7.80
C TRP A 161 18.19 -14.99 -7.06
N SER A 162 18.60 -14.93 -5.79
CA SER A 162 18.69 -16.09 -4.92
C SER A 162 17.31 -16.72 -4.68
N ALA A 163 17.22 -18.04 -4.85
CA ALA A 163 16.01 -18.78 -4.52
C ALA A 163 15.73 -18.76 -3.00
N GLY A 164 14.46 -18.61 -2.63
CA GLY A 164 13.95 -18.93 -1.30
C GLY A 164 13.69 -20.44 -1.14
N PRO A 165 13.16 -20.85 0.02
CA PRO A 165 12.71 -22.22 0.28
C PRO A 165 11.70 -22.74 -0.75
N GLU A 166 11.53 -24.06 -0.82
CA GLU A 166 10.52 -24.69 -1.67
C GLU A 166 9.10 -24.14 -1.37
N GLY A 167 8.30 -23.92 -2.42
CA GLY A 167 6.97 -23.31 -2.30
C GLY A 167 6.97 -21.77 -2.32
N THR A 168 8.14 -21.12 -2.31
CA THR A 168 8.23 -19.66 -2.46
C THR A 168 7.77 -19.22 -3.85
N HIS A 169 6.95 -18.17 -3.90
CA HIS A 169 6.63 -17.45 -5.13
C HIS A 169 7.09 -16.00 -5.04
N TYR A 170 7.29 -15.36 -6.18
CA TYR A 170 7.90 -14.04 -6.27
C TYR A 170 7.03 -13.06 -7.04
N ASP A 171 7.00 -11.83 -6.55
CA ASP A 171 6.55 -10.69 -7.31
C ASP A 171 7.76 -9.84 -7.69
N LEU A 172 7.79 -9.36 -8.93
CA LEU A 172 8.86 -8.56 -9.49
C LEU A 172 8.29 -7.21 -9.94
N THR A 173 8.97 -6.14 -9.56
CA THR A 173 8.73 -4.80 -10.10
C THR A 173 10.01 -4.33 -10.79
N VAL A 174 9.88 -3.86 -12.03
CA VAL A 174 10.96 -3.26 -12.80
C VAL A 174 10.56 -1.83 -13.18
N CYS A 175 11.45 -0.90 -12.94
CA CYS A 175 11.32 0.51 -13.28
C CYS A 175 12.48 0.97 -14.16
N GLY A 176 12.23 1.99 -14.98
CA GLY A 176 13.29 2.76 -15.62
C GLY A 176 14.09 3.60 -14.63
N LYS A 177 15.15 4.25 -15.12
CA LYS A 177 15.97 5.19 -14.34
C LYS A 177 15.16 6.38 -13.80
N ASP A 178 14.12 6.78 -14.52
CA ASP A 178 13.17 7.84 -14.18
C ASP A 178 12.06 7.36 -13.22
N LEU A 179 12.14 6.12 -12.73
CA LEU A 179 11.15 5.45 -11.89
C LEU A 179 9.83 5.13 -12.60
N SER A 180 9.74 5.30 -13.93
CA SER A 180 8.60 4.83 -14.71
C SER A 180 8.49 3.30 -14.59
N ILE A 181 7.28 2.77 -14.37
CA ILE A 181 7.08 1.33 -14.25
C ILE A 181 7.21 0.71 -15.63
N VAL A 182 8.21 -0.16 -15.79
CA VAL A 182 8.44 -0.93 -17.01
C VAL A 182 7.58 -2.18 -17.01
N THR A 183 7.58 -2.91 -15.89
CA THR A 183 6.74 -4.09 -15.73
C THR A 183 6.52 -4.46 -14.26
N VAL A 184 5.38 -5.07 -13.99
CA VAL A 184 5.08 -5.74 -12.72
C VAL A 184 4.63 -7.16 -13.04
N VAL A 185 5.24 -8.14 -12.38
CA VAL A 185 4.95 -9.55 -12.58
C VAL A 185 4.65 -10.15 -11.22
N LYS A 186 3.58 -10.93 -11.10
CA LYS A 186 3.18 -11.56 -9.85
C LYS A 186 3.23 -13.08 -9.95
N GLY A 187 3.45 -13.75 -8.81
CA GLY A 187 3.32 -15.21 -8.70
C GLY A 187 4.36 -16.00 -9.50
N LEU A 188 5.54 -15.45 -9.75
CA LEU A 188 6.65 -16.16 -10.37
C LEU A 188 7.07 -17.34 -9.50
N LYS A 189 7.15 -18.54 -10.08
CA LYS A 189 7.61 -19.74 -9.36
C LYS A 189 9.13 -19.93 -9.41
N ARG A 190 9.79 -19.32 -10.41
CA ARG A 190 11.24 -19.42 -10.60
C ARG A 190 11.90 -18.12 -10.15
N PRO A 191 13.12 -18.18 -9.60
CA PRO A 191 13.88 -17.00 -9.18
C PRO A 191 14.58 -16.32 -10.38
N GLU A 192 13.88 -16.28 -11.52
CA GLU A 192 14.33 -15.64 -12.75
C GLU A 192 13.15 -15.09 -13.54
N TYR A 193 13.39 -14.00 -14.28
CA TYR A 193 12.45 -13.41 -15.21
C TYR A 193 13.20 -12.88 -16.43
N VAL A 194 12.63 -13.11 -17.62
CA VAL A 194 13.15 -12.54 -18.87
C VAL A 194 12.30 -11.34 -19.21
N LEU A 195 12.92 -10.15 -19.20
CA LEU A 195 12.28 -8.91 -19.58
C LEU A 195 12.17 -8.86 -21.12
N PRO A 196 10.95 -8.81 -21.70
CA PRO A 196 10.78 -8.73 -23.14
C PRO A 196 11.44 -7.46 -23.70
N PRO A 197 12.14 -7.53 -24.84
CA PRO A 197 12.88 -6.39 -25.39
C PRO A 197 11.97 -5.22 -25.73
N GLU A 198 10.70 -5.45 -26.06
CA GLU A 198 9.70 -4.42 -26.39
C GLU A 198 9.30 -3.59 -25.17
N ARG A 199 9.51 -4.11 -23.97
CA ARG A 199 9.25 -3.40 -22.71
C ARG A 199 10.45 -2.56 -22.27
N ILE A 200 11.62 -2.74 -22.87
CA ILE A 200 12.82 -2.01 -22.47
C ILE A 200 12.75 -0.59 -23.04
N PRO A 201 12.84 0.46 -22.19
CA PRO A 201 12.84 1.84 -22.66
C PRO A 201 13.90 2.10 -23.74
N GLU A 202 13.60 3.05 -24.62
CA GLU A 202 14.55 3.61 -25.59
C GLU A 202 14.91 5.04 -25.16
N PRO A 203 16.20 5.38 -25.03
CA PRO A 203 17.37 4.53 -25.28
C PRO A 203 17.57 3.45 -24.20
N ALA A 204 18.29 2.37 -24.56
CA ALA A 204 18.74 1.39 -23.58
C ALA A 204 19.57 2.08 -22.50
N GLY A 205 19.33 1.72 -21.23
CA GLY A 205 19.90 2.44 -20.11
C GLY A 205 19.91 1.64 -18.83
N GLU A 206 19.70 2.32 -17.72
CA GLU A 206 19.65 1.70 -16.40
C GLU A 206 18.21 1.35 -16.03
N ILE A 207 18.02 0.14 -15.51
CA ILE A 207 16.76 -0.28 -14.89
C ILE A 207 16.98 -0.57 -13.40
N LEU A 208 15.95 -0.26 -12.63
CA LEU A 208 15.85 -0.52 -11.21
C LEU A 208 14.83 -1.63 -11.01
N TRP A 209 15.10 -2.61 -10.17
CA TRP A 209 14.15 -3.69 -9.95
C TRP A 209 14.19 -4.22 -8.54
N ARG A 210 13.05 -4.74 -8.09
CA ARG A 210 12.86 -5.24 -6.73
C ARG A 210 12.02 -6.50 -6.77
N VAL A 211 12.35 -7.43 -5.89
CA VAL A 211 11.66 -8.71 -5.75
C VAL A 211 11.06 -8.81 -4.36
N THR A 212 9.80 -9.24 -4.30
CA THR A 212 9.15 -9.65 -3.06
C THR A 212 8.95 -11.15 -3.11
N ALA A 213 9.57 -11.88 -2.18
CA ALA A 213 9.34 -13.31 -2.01
C ALA A 213 8.23 -13.53 -1.00
N HIS A 214 7.24 -14.32 -1.37
CA HIS A 214 6.17 -14.81 -0.51
C HIS A 214 6.51 -16.25 -0.11
N LEU A 215 6.89 -16.41 1.14
CA LEU A 215 7.37 -17.66 1.71
C LEU A 215 6.20 -18.59 2.05
N PRO A 216 6.43 -19.93 2.12
CA PRO A 216 5.37 -20.89 2.45
C PRO A 216 4.83 -20.76 3.88
N ASP A 217 5.55 -20.08 4.78
CA ASP A 217 5.10 -19.78 6.15
C ASP A 217 4.17 -18.54 6.22
N GLY A 218 3.85 -17.94 5.07
CA GLY A 218 3.03 -16.73 4.96
C GLY A 218 3.80 -15.43 5.18
N HIS A 219 5.10 -15.48 5.49
CA HIS A 219 5.92 -14.29 5.59
C HIS A 219 6.35 -13.77 4.21
N THR A 220 6.54 -12.45 4.12
CA THR A 220 7.05 -11.79 2.93
C THR A 220 8.44 -11.22 3.18
N VAL A 221 9.35 -11.45 2.25
CA VAL A 221 10.70 -10.88 2.27
C VAL A 221 10.89 -10.02 1.02
N THR A 222 11.13 -8.73 1.23
CA THR A 222 11.37 -7.79 0.14
C THR A 222 12.86 -7.56 -0.02
N SER A 223 13.35 -7.63 -1.26
CA SER A 223 14.74 -7.30 -1.56
C SER A 223 14.99 -5.80 -1.43
N ARG A 224 16.26 -5.42 -1.29
CA ARG A 224 16.67 -4.06 -1.68
C ARG A 224 16.43 -3.85 -3.18
N THR A 225 16.35 -2.60 -3.61
CA THR A 225 16.37 -2.28 -5.04
C THR A 225 17.71 -2.68 -5.65
N PHE A 226 17.66 -3.42 -6.73
CA PHE A 226 18.80 -3.79 -7.56
C PHE A 226 18.86 -2.88 -8.78
N THR A 227 20.06 -2.75 -9.34
CA THR A 227 20.33 -1.91 -10.50
C THR A 227 21.01 -2.76 -11.57
N SER A 228 20.52 -2.66 -12.80
CA SER A 228 21.05 -3.36 -13.97
C SER A 228 21.21 -2.37 -15.11
N ARG A 229 22.35 -2.40 -15.81
CA ARG A 229 22.52 -1.66 -17.06
C ARG A 229 22.19 -2.55 -18.24
N ILE A 230 21.47 -1.99 -19.20
CA ILE A 230 21.14 -2.65 -20.44
C ILE A 230 22.10 -2.16 -21.51
N ALA A 231 22.87 -3.09 -22.08
CA ALA A 231 23.69 -2.84 -23.26
C ALA A 231 22.84 -3.05 -24.51
N GLU A 232 23.12 -2.27 -25.56
CA GLU A 232 22.51 -2.48 -26.89
C GLU A 232 22.89 -3.83 -27.50
#